data_AF-A0A0R1FL44-F1
#
_entry.id   AF-A0A0R1FL44-F1
#
_cell.length_a   1.000
_cell.length_b   1.000
_cell.length_c   1.000
_cell.angle_alpha   90.00
_cell.angle_beta   90.00
_cell.angle_gamma   90.00
#
_symmetry.space_group_name_H-M   'P 1'
#
loop_
_entity.id
_entity.type
_entity.pdbx_description
1 polymer ?
#
loop_
_entity_poly.entity_id
_entity_poly.type
_entity_poly.pdbx_seq_one_letter_code
_entity_poly.pdbx_strand_id
1 'polypeptide(L)'
;MTREEIDNNLLTLKRTRSHIINALDGTNRDSNVVRDIDHLVEYLNETDEREITQEYVDRKFRIIKGEINCSLDCFNNAMKALTK
;
A
#
# COMPACT_ATOMS: atom_id res chain seq x y z
N MET A 1 -18.34 4.58 -5.41
CA MET A 1 -18.31 3.48 -4.39
C MET A 1 -19.18 3.91 -3.21
N THR A 2 -19.58 3.01 -2.32
CA THR A 2 -20.25 3.42 -1.09
C THR A 2 -19.25 4.02 -0.09
N ARG A 3 -19.73 4.85 0.83
CA ARG A 3 -18.91 5.40 1.91
C ARG A 3 -18.26 4.30 2.76
N GLU A 4 -19.01 3.24 3.04
CA GLU A 4 -18.51 2.09 3.81
C GLU A 4 -17.36 1.36 3.09
N GLU A 5 -17.45 1.20 1.76
CA GLU A 5 -16.36 0.63 0.97
C GLU A 5 -15.10 1.52 1.02
N ILE A 6 -15.27 2.84 0.92
CA ILE A 6 -14.17 3.81 1.02
C ILE A 6 -13.50 3.74 2.40
N ASP A 7 -14.29 3.76 3.48
CA ASP A 7 -13.78 3.69 4.85
C ASP A 7 -13.05 2.37 5.13
N ASN A 8 -13.53 1.25 4.58
CA ASN A 8 -12.85 -0.05 4.66
C ASN A 8 -11.52 -0.06 3.92
N ASN A 9 -11.45 0.56 2.74
CA ASN A 9 -10.21 0.71 1.98
C ASN A 9 -9.20 1.60 2.73
N LEU A 10 -9.64 2.73 3.28
CA LEU A 10 -8.82 3.62 4.10
C LEU A 10 -8.23 2.89 5.31
N LEU A 11 -9.04 2.09 6.02
CA LEU A 11 -8.59 1.30 7.16
C LEU A 11 -7.52 0.27 6.74
N THR A 12 -7.75 -0.40 5.61
CA THR A 12 -6.82 -1.39 5.05
C THR A 12 -5.48 -0.73 4.67
N LEU A 13 -5.52 0.40 3.97
CA LEU A 13 -4.34 1.17 3.57
C LEU A 13 -3.55 1.66 4.78
N LYS A 14 -4.23 2.21 5.79
CA LYS A 14 -3.59 2.67 7.04
C LYS A 14 -2.87 1.55 7.77
N ARG A 15 -3.47 0.36 7.85
CA ARG A 15 -2.85 -0.83 8.46
C ARG A 15 -1.63 -1.28 7.66
N THR A 16 -1.78 -1.45 6.35
CA THR A 16 -0.69 -1.84 5.45
C THR A 16 0.49 -0.89 5.54
N ARG A 17 0.25 0.42 5.49
CA ARG A 17 1.27 1.47 5.66
C ARG A 17 2.03 1.31 6.98
N SER A 18 1.30 1.16 8.09
CA SER A 18 1.90 0.99 9.42
C SER A 18 2.80 -0.25 9.49
N HIS A 19 2.33 -1.38 8.96
CA HIS A 19 3.12 -2.61 8.92
C HIS A 19 4.39 -2.49 8.08
N ILE A 20 4.31 -1.85 6.91
CA ILE A 20 5.48 -1.62 6.05
C ILE A 20 6.51 -0.75 6.76
N ILE A 21 6.09 0.38 7.32
CA ILE A 21 6.99 1.32 8.03
C ILE A 21 7.66 0.63 9.21
N ASN A 22 6.89 -0.11 10.02
CA ASN A 22 7.42 -0.76 11.22
C ASN A 22 8.34 -1.95 10.90
N ALA A 23 8.19 -2.59 9.74
CA ALA A 23 9.05 -3.71 9.34
C ALA A 23 10.53 -3.32 9.21
N LEU A 24 10.83 -2.03 9.00
CA LEU A 24 12.19 -1.51 8.86
C LEU A 24 12.43 -0.30 9.78
N ASP A 25 11.78 -0.28 10.94
CA ASP A 25 11.90 0.77 11.98
C ASP A 25 11.78 2.21 11.42
N GLY A 26 10.96 2.38 10.39
CA GLY A 26 10.68 3.66 9.74
C GLY A 26 11.76 4.17 8.77
N THR A 27 12.81 3.40 8.49
CA THR A 27 13.84 3.78 7.51
C THR A 27 13.33 3.79 6.06
N ASN A 28 12.18 3.16 5.81
CA ASN A 28 11.51 3.07 4.51
C ASN A 28 10.28 3.98 4.36
N ARG A 29 10.13 4.99 5.22
CA ARG A 29 9.01 5.94 5.16
C ARG A 29 8.85 6.61 3.80
N ASP A 30 9.95 6.84 3.10
CA ASP A 30 9.98 7.48 1.78
C ASP A 30 10.00 6.48 0.62
N SER A 31 9.72 5.19 0.86
CA SER A 31 9.64 4.19 -0.20
C SER A 31 8.45 4.43 -1.14
N ASN A 32 8.57 4.01 -2.39
CA ASN A 32 7.51 4.17 -3.40
C ASN A 32 6.19 3.56 -2.94
N VAL A 33 6.23 2.37 -2.33
CA VAL A 33 5.02 1.71 -1.82
C VAL A 33 4.30 2.52 -0.74
N VAL A 34 5.05 3.19 0.15
CA VAL A 34 4.45 4.05 1.18
C VAL A 34 3.83 5.30 0.54
N ARG A 35 4.51 5.90 -0.44
CA ARG A 35 3.98 7.05 -1.19
C ARG A 35 2.73 6.69 -1.98
N ASP A 36 2.70 5.53 -2.63
CA ASP A 36 1.53 5.06 -3.39
C ASP A 36 0.33 4.81 -2.48
N ILE A 37 0.56 4.30 -1.26
CA ILE A 37 -0.48 4.20 -0.24
C ILE A 37 -0.95 5.59 0.18
N ASP A 38 -0.04 6.51 0.48
CA ASP A 38 -0.37 7.87 0.92
C ASP A 38 -1.19 8.63 -0.14
N HIS A 39 -0.79 8.55 -1.41
CA HIS A 39 -1.55 9.14 -2.52
C HIS A 39 -2.94 8.51 -2.68
N LEU A 40 -3.09 7.20 -2.50
CA LEU A 40 -4.41 6.57 -2.57
C LEU A 40 -5.29 6.98 -1.39
N VAL A 41 -4.71 7.12 -0.19
CA VAL A 41 -5.42 7.63 0.99
C VAL A 41 -5.87 9.07 0.78
N GLU A 42 -5.01 9.94 0.25
CA GLU A 42 -5.34 11.33 -0.10
C GLU A 42 -6.50 11.36 -1.11
N TYR A 43 -6.37 10.62 -2.21
CA TYR A 43 -7.43 10.51 -3.23
C TYR A 43 -8.77 10.08 -2.64
N LEU A 44 -8.80 9.07 -1.77
CA LEU A 44 -10.02 8.56 -1.13
C LEU A 44 -10.64 9.52 -0.11
N ASN A 45 -9.86 10.45 0.45
CA ASN A 45 -10.36 11.45 1.40
C ASN A 45 -10.83 12.74 0.73
N GLU A 46 -10.18 13.13 -0.38
CA GLU A 46 -10.39 14.43 -1.02
C GLU A 46 -11.33 14.39 -2.22
N THR A 47 -11.44 13.23 -2.88
CA THR A 47 -12.32 13.06 -4.04
C THR A 47 -13.77 12.87 -3.60
N ASP A 48 -14.72 13.48 -4.32
CA ASP A 48 -16.14 13.21 -4.12
C ASP A 48 -16.43 11.71 -4.27
N GLU A 49 -17.17 11.13 -3.32
CA GLU A 49 -17.47 9.69 -3.29
C GLU A 49 -18.13 9.15 -4.57
N ARG A 50 -18.84 10.03 -5.30
CA ARG A 50 -19.52 9.71 -6.56
C ARG A 50 -18.54 9.59 -7.73
N GLU A 51 -17.37 10.23 -7.64
CA GLU A 51 -16.32 10.18 -8.65
C GLU A 51 -15.33 9.03 -8.40
N ILE A 52 -15.34 8.46 -7.19
CA ILE A 52 -14.49 7.32 -6.84
C ILE A 52 -15.06 6.03 -7.46
N THR A 53 -14.30 5.46 -8.39
CA THR A 53 -14.61 4.19 -9.04
C THR A 53 -13.86 3.02 -8.42
N GLN A 54 -14.55 1.88 -8.29
CA GLN A 54 -13.94 0.64 -7.79
C GLN A 54 -12.76 0.21 -8.66
N GLU A 55 -12.87 0.34 -9.98
CA GLU A 55 -11.82 -0.03 -10.93
C GLU A 55 -10.50 0.71 -10.67
N TYR A 56 -10.58 2.02 -10.40
CA TYR A 56 -9.38 2.81 -10.10
C TYR A 56 -8.73 2.34 -8.79
N VAL A 57 -9.53 2.16 -7.74
CA VAL A 57 -9.06 1.69 -6.43
C VAL A 57 -8.42 0.30 -6.55
N ASP A 58 -9.07 -0.64 -7.22
CA ASP A 58 -8.56 -2.00 -7.46
C ASP A 58 -7.24 -1.99 -8.22
N ARG A 59 -7.12 -1.15 -9.25
CA ARG A 59 -5.88 -0.98 -10.00
C ARG A 59 -4.75 -0.50 -9.09
N LYS A 60 -5.00 0.46 -8.21
CA LYS A 60 -4.00 0.96 -7.26
C LYS A 60 -3.61 -0.09 -6.22
N PHE A 61 -4.56 -0.84 -5.67
CA PHE A 61 -4.27 -1.98 -4.80
C PHE A 61 -3.39 -3.04 -5.49
N ARG A 62 -3.64 -3.33 -6.78
CA ARG A 62 -2.83 -4.28 -7.54
C ARG A 62 -1.38 -3.82 -7.68
N ILE A 63 -1.15 -2.53 -7.92
CA ILE A 63 0.20 -1.94 -8.01
C ILE A 63 0.91 -2.08 -6.65
N ILE A 64 0.28 -1.59 -5.58
CA ILE A 64 0.82 -1.66 -4.20
C ILE A 64 1.18 -3.10 -3.84
N LYS A 65 0.28 -4.06 -4.09
CA LYS A 65 0.53 -5.48 -3.84
C LYS A 65 1.72 -6.02 -4.65
N GLY A 66 1.84 -5.62 -5.91
CA GLY A 66 2.96 -6.00 -6.77
C GLY A 66 4.31 -5.50 -6.22
N GLU A 67 4.38 -4.26 -5.78
CA GLU A 67 5.60 -3.67 -5.20
C GLU A 67 6.00 -4.35 -3.88
N ILE A 68 5.03 -4.66 -3.01
CA ILE A 68 5.26 -5.40 -1.78
C ILE A 68 5.83 -6.79 -2.08
N ASN A 69 5.22 -7.51 -3.03
CA ASN A 69 5.69 -8.85 -3.41
C ASN A 69 7.11 -8.81 -3.98
N CYS A 70 7.41 -7.84 -4.84
CA CYS A 70 8.76 -7.65 -5.37
C CYS A 70 9.77 -7.41 -4.24
N SER A 71 9.42 -6.57 -3.27
CA SER A 71 10.27 -6.28 -2.11
C SER A 71 10.51 -7.52 -1.24
N LEU A 72 9.46 -8.32 -1.02
CA LEU A 72 9.56 -9.59 -0.28
C LEU A 72 10.43 -10.62 -1.01
N ASP A 73 10.32 -10.72 -2.33
CA ASP A 73 11.15 -11.62 -3.14
C ASP A 73 12.63 -11.22 -3.06
N CYS A 74 12.93 -9.92 -3.18
CA CYS A 74 14.29 -9.40 -2.98
C CYS A 74 14.83 -9.73 -1.57
N PHE A 75 14.02 -9.50 -0.53
CA PHE A 75 14.40 -9.80 0.85
C PHE A 75 14.66 -11.30 1.06
N ASN A 76 13.76 -12.16 0.60
CA ASN A 76 13.91 -13.61 0.70
C ASN A 76 15.15 -14.12 -0.04
N ASN A 77 15.47 -13.56 -1.20
CA ASN A 77 16.68 -13.91 -1.95
C ASN A 77 17.94 -13.47 -1.22
N ALA A 78 17.96 -12.27 -0.63
CA ALA A 78 19.07 -11.80 0.19
C ALA A 78 19.27 -12.70 1.42
N MET A 79 18.20 -13.05 2.12
CA MET A 79 18.26 -13.97 3.27
C MET A 79 18.81 -15.35 2.88
N LYS A 80 18.35 -15.92 1.75
CA LYS A 80 18.89 -17.18 1.23
C LYS A 80 20.39 -17.11 0.94
N ALA A 81 20.88 -15.98 0.44
CA ALA A 81 22.30 -15.79 0.16
C ALA A 81 23.15 -15.77 1.45
N LEU A 82 22.60 -15.31 2.56
CA LEU A 82 23.27 -15.28 3.87
C LEU A 82 23.24 -16.63 4.60
N THR A 83 22.38 -17.55 4.20
CA THR A 83 22.26 -18.90 4.79
C THR A 83 23.08 -19.97 4.06
N LYS A 84 23.89 -19.59 3.07
CA LYS A 84 24.85 -20.46 2.38
C LYS A 84 26.26 -20.23 2.92
#